data_AF-A0A7C3L8V3-F1
#
_entry.id   AF-A0A7C3L8V3-F1
#
_cell.length_a   1.000
_cell.length_b   1.000
_cell.length_c   1.000
_cell.angle_alpha   90.00
_cell.angle_beta   90.00
_cell.angle_gamma   90.00
#
_symmetry.space_group_name_H-M   'P 1'
#
loop_
_entity.id
_entity.type
_entity.pdbx_description
1 polymer ?
#
loop_
_entity_poly.entity_id
_entity_poly.type
_entity_poly.pdbx_seq_one_letter_code
_entity_poly.pdbx_strand_id
1 'polypeptide(L)'
;MSKNLTIKTLFFIFTILIFSGCEPDVPKDHYSLKECQEELLEATDYAEDGGIDRIVVIKKERKMYLYKNGTIQQTIPVSLGKNPVGQKEQKGD
;
A
#
# COMPACT_ATOMS: atom_id res chain seq x y z
N MET A 1 -13.54 -50.96 -37.92
CA MET A 1 -14.35 -50.59 -36.74
C MET A 1 -13.53 -50.21 -35.51
N SER A 2 -12.28 -50.69 -35.36
CA SER A 2 -11.42 -50.43 -34.17
C SER A 2 -10.85 -48.99 -34.07
N LYS A 3 -10.41 -48.37 -35.18
CA LYS A 3 -9.74 -47.04 -35.17
C LYS A 3 -10.62 -45.88 -34.67
N ASN A 4 -11.93 -45.93 -34.91
CA ASN A 4 -12.89 -44.91 -34.45
C ASN A 4 -13.18 -45.02 -32.94
N LEU A 5 -13.00 -46.21 -32.36
CA LEU A 5 -13.14 -46.42 -30.93
C LEU A 5 -11.92 -45.82 -30.21
N THR A 6 -10.70 -46.07 -30.71
CA THR A 6 -9.45 -45.53 -30.16
C THR A 6 -9.39 -44.00 -30.23
N ILE A 7 -9.88 -43.39 -31.31
CA ILE A 7 -9.96 -41.93 -31.46
C ILE A 7 -10.93 -41.32 -30.45
N LYS A 8 -12.08 -41.97 -30.21
CA LYS A 8 -13.05 -41.50 -29.21
C LYS A 8 -12.51 -41.59 -27.78
N THR A 9 -11.75 -42.64 -27.44
CA THR A 9 -11.10 -42.75 -26.12
C THR A 9 -10.01 -41.70 -25.93
N LEU A 10 -9.22 -41.40 -26.98
CA LEU A 10 -8.19 -40.37 -26.93
C LEU A 10 -8.79 -38.97 -26.73
N PHE A 11 -9.90 -38.67 -27.41
CA PHE A 11 -10.61 -37.41 -27.26
C PHE A 11 -11.20 -37.26 -25.85
N PHE A 12 -11.74 -38.34 -25.27
CA PHE A 12 -12.31 -38.33 -23.92
C PHE A 12 -11.25 -38.08 -22.83
N ILE A 13 -10.06 -38.68 -22.95
CA ILE A 13 -8.93 -38.45 -22.03
C ILE A 13 -8.42 -37.01 -22.14
N PHE A 14 -8.36 -36.46 -23.35
CA PHE A 14 -7.95 -35.07 -23.57
C PHE A 14 -8.94 -34.07 -22.94
N THR A 15 -10.25 -34.34 -22.99
CA THR A 15 -11.25 -33.48 -22.34
C THR A 15 -11.11 -33.48 -20.80
N ILE A 16 -10.78 -34.62 -20.19
CA ILE A 16 -10.59 -34.70 -18.72
C ILE A 16 -9.36 -33.90 -18.27
N LEU A 17 -8.29 -33.89 -19.07
CA LEU A 17 -7.06 -33.13 -18.79
C LEU A 17 -7.24 -31.60 -18.85
N ILE A 18 -8.27 -31.10 -19.53
CA ILE A 18 -8.53 -29.65 -19.66
C ILE A 18 -9.34 -29.10 -18.47
N PHE A 19 -10.11 -29.94 -17.78
CA PHE A 19 -10.99 -29.49 -16.68
C PHE A 19 -10.40 -29.64 -15.27
N SER A 20 -9.16 -30.15 -15.11
CA SER A 20 -8.50 -30.18 -13.80
C SER A 20 -7.84 -28.83 -13.48
N GLY A 21 -8.64 -27.77 -13.34
CA GLY A 21 -8.20 -26.52 -12.73
C GLY A 21 -8.11 -26.70 -11.22
N CYS A 22 -6.96 -26.40 -10.62
CA CYS A 22 -6.78 -26.33 -9.17
C CYS A 22 -7.11 -24.91 -8.71
N GLU A 23 -8.15 -24.75 -7.91
CA GLU A 23 -8.55 -23.44 -7.38
C GLU A 23 -7.75 -23.21 -6.09
N PRO A 24 -6.85 -22.20 -6.06
CA PRO A 24 -6.03 -21.97 -4.87
C PRO A 24 -6.94 -21.49 -3.74
N ASP A 25 -6.92 -22.20 -2.62
CA ASP A 25 -7.61 -21.81 -1.39
C ASP A 25 -6.81 -20.68 -0.74
N VAL A 26 -7.12 -19.44 -1.13
CA VAL A 26 -6.49 -18.24 -0.59
C VAL A 26 -7.31 -17.74 0.58
N PRO A 27 -6.70 -17.53 1.78
CA PRO A 27 -7.40 -16.96 2.93
C PRO A 27 -8.03 -15.60 2.57
N LYS A 28 -9.34 -15.46 2.77
CA LYS A 28 -10.08 -14.24 2.35
C LYS A 28 -9.73 -13.00 3.16
N ASP A 29 -9.24 -13.18 4.39
CA ASP A 29 -9.03 -12.10 5.35
C ASP A 29 -7.53 -11.89 5.60
N HIS A 30 -6.84 -11.35 4.61
CA HIS A 30 -5.43 -10.95 4.76
C HIS A 30 -5.25 -9.68 5.63
N TYR A 31 -6.33 -8.98 5.97
CA TYR A 31 -6.30 -7.76 6.79
C TYR A 31 -7.51 -7.73 7.73
N SER A 32 -7.34 -8.23 8.97
CA SER A 32 -8.38 -8.09 9.98
C SER A 32 -8.28 -6.69 10.61
N LEU A 33 -9.40 -5.97 10.71
CA LEU A 33 -9.41 -4.62 11.30
C LEU A 33 -9.08 -4.61 12.80
N LYS A 34 -9.13 -5.78 13.45
CA LYS A 34 -8.80 -5.93 14.87
C LYS A 34 -7.33 -5.68 15.14
N GLU A 35 -6.45 -6.21 14.28
CA GLU A 35 -5.00 -6.00 14.36
C GLU A 35 -4.66 -4.50 14.28
N CYS A 36 -5.24 -3.78 13.32
CA CYS A 36 -5.08 -2.32 13.21
C CYS A 36 -5.64 -1.56 14.44
N GLN A 37 -6.74 -2.01 15.02
CA GLN A 37 -7.31 -1.39 16.22
C GLN A 37 -6.41 -1.60 17.45
N GLU A 38 -5.86 -2.80 17.62
CA GLU A 38 -4.92 -3.13 18.70
C GLU A 38 -3.63 -2.32 18.55
N GLU A 39 -3.09 -2.20 17.33
CA GLU A 39 -1.93 -1.35 17.03
C GLU A 39 -2.14 0.12 17.43
N LEU A 40 -3.31 0.70 17.10
CA LEU A 40 -3.62 2.09 17.48
C LEU A 40 -3.80 2.29 18.99
N LEU A 41 -4.21 1.25 19.72
CA LEU A 41 -4.41 1.33 21.18
C LEU A 41 -3.10 1.16 21.96
N GLU A 42 -2.16 0.39 21.41
CA GLU A 42 -0.86 0.11 22.05
C GLU A 42 0.24 1.10 21.62
N ALA A 43 0.01 1.89 20.58
CA ALA A 43 1.01 2.85 20.10
C ALA A 43 1.31 3.94 21.14
N THR A 44 2.56 3.98 21.60
CA THR A 44 3.10 5.09 22.41
C THR A 44 3.46 6.25 21.48
N ASP A 45 2.44 6.94 20.96
CA ASP A 45 2.60 7.96 19.91
C ASP A 45 3.31 9.25 20.37
N TYR A 46 3.61 9.38 21.66
CA TYR A 46 4.12 10.62 22.23
C TYR A 46 5.27 10.39 23.22
N ALA A 47 6.49 10.70 22.77
CA ALA A 47 7.64 10.91 23.65
C ALA A 47 7.75 12.41 23.96
N GLU A 48 7.56 12.78 25.22
CA GLU A 48 7.47 14.17 25.71
C GLU A 48 8.78 14.98 25.44
N ASP A 49 9.90 14.26 25.43
CA ASP A 49 11.28 14.69 25.33
C ASP A 49 11.77 14.93 23.89
N GLY A 50 10.98 14.57 22.87
CA GLY A 50 11.31 14.71 21.44
C GLY A 50 10.39 15.65 20.64
N GLY A 51 9.42 16.31 21.28
CA GLY A 51 8.37 17.03 20.57
C GLY A 51 8.86 18.22 19.74
N ILE A 52 8.34 18.37 18.52
CA ILE A 52 8.60 19.48 17.59
C ILE A 52 7.62 20.63 17.88
N ASP A 53 8.11 21.87 17.97
CA ASP A 53 7.26 23.05 18.23
C ASP A 53 6.92 23.86 16.98
N ARG A 54 7.71 23.70 15.91
CA ARG A 54 7.48 24.42 14.66
C ARG A 54 7.90 23.58 13.45
N ILE A 55 7.00 23.51 12.48
CA ILE A 55 7.23 22.85 11.19
C ILE A 55 7.26 23.93 10.10
N VAL A 56 8.33 23.97 9.31
CA VAL A 56 8.47 24.92 8.20
C VAL A 56 8.67 24.15 6.90
N VAL A 57 7.76 24.33 5.95
CA VAL A 57 7.87 23.73 4.62
C VAL A 57 8.29 24.79 3.61
N ILE A 58 9.48 24.62 3.04
CA ILE A 58 9.94 25.47 1.94
C ILE A 58 9.64 24.75 0.63
N LYS A 59 8.47 25.07 0.03
CA LYS A 59 7.95 24.42 -1.19
C LYS A 59 8.96 24.42 -2.33
N LYS A 60 9.68 25.54 -2.52
CA LYS A 60 10.72 25.69 -3.56
C LYS A 60 11.88 24.72 -3.38
N GLU A 61 12.24 24.40 -2.14
CA GLU A 61 13.36 23.52 -1.82
C GLU A 61 12.94 22.05 -1.69
N ARG A 62 11.63 21.75 -1.72
CA ARG A 62 11.07 20.41 -1.49
C ARG A 62 11.53 19.82 -0.15
N LYS A 63 11.59 20.67 0.88
CA LYS A 63 12.04 20.31 2.23
C LYS A 63 11.08 20.79 3.29
N MET A 64 10.94 19.97 4.32
CA MET A 64 10.30 20.28 5.59
C MET A 64 11.36 20.29 6.69
N TYR A 65 11.37 21.35 7.48
CA TYR A 65 12.28 21.55 8.60
C TYR A 65 11.48 21.46 9.90
N LEU A 66 11.88 20.53 10.77
CA LEU A 66 11.30 20.34 12.10
C LEU A 66 12.17 21.08 13.11
N TYR A 67 11.58 22.03 13.83
CA TYR A 67 12.25 22.86 14.82
C TYR A 67 11.85 22.48 16.24
N LYS A 68 12.80 22.66 17.16
CA LYS A 68 12.57 22.71 18.60
C LYS A 68 13.43 23.81 19.19
N ASN A 69 12.83 24.72 19.95
CA ASN A 69 13.49 25.85 20.60
C ASN A 69 14.35 26.69 19.63
N GLY A 70 13.89 26.85 18.39
CA GLY A 70 14.58 27.62 17.35
C GLY A 70 15.69 26.87 16.58
N THR A 71 16.04 25.64 16.96
CA THR A 71 17.03 24.81 16.26
C THR A 71 16.36 23.76 15.37
N ILE A 72 16.93 23.48 14.20
CA ILE A 72 16.47 22.41 13.30
C ILE A 72 16.88 21.05 13.92
N GLN A 73 15.88 20.24 14.26
CA GLN A 73 16.07 18.86 14.73
C GLN A 73 16.17 17.88 13.57
N GLN A 74 15.34 18.09 12.54
CA GLN A 74 15.30 17.20 11.37
C GLN A 74 14.92 17.95 10.09
N THR A 75 15.45 17.46 8.97
CA THR A 75 15.04 17.89 7.62
C THR A 75 14.53 16.69 6.85
N ILE A 76 13.32 16.79 6.30
CA ILE A 76 12.63 15.72 5.59
C ILE A 76 12.34 16.18 4.17
N PRO A 77 12.69 15.42 3.13
CA PRO A 77 12.28 15.72 1.76
C PRO A 77 10.77 15.57 1.62
N VAL A 78 10.13 16.50 0.91
CA VAL A 78 8.67 16.47 0.73
C VAL A 78 8.26 16.50 -0.73
N SER A 79 7.32 15.63 -1.07
CA SER A 79 6.59 15.68 -2.32
C SER A 79 5.46 16.69 -2.21
N LEU A 80 5.18 17.40 -3.30
CA LEU A 80 4.04 18.32 -3.38
C LEU A 80 3.07 17.80 -4.44
N GLY A 81 1.84 18.27 -4.40
CA GLY A 81 0.82 17.95 -5.40
C GLY A 81 1.15 18.49 -6.79
N LYS A 82 0.22 18.29 -7.72
CA LYS A 82 0.44 18.51 -9.16
C LYS A 82 0.82 19.95 -9.48
N ASN A 83 0.28 20.93 -8.75
CA ASN A 83 0.53 22.36 -8.97
C ASN A 83 1.21 22.98 -7.73
N PRO A 84 2.52 22.79 -7.57
CA PRO A 84 3.23 23.14 -6.35
C PRO A 84 3.54 24.64 -6.23
N VAL A 85 3.43 25.41 -7.32
CA VAL A 85 3.78 26.83 -7.35
C VAL A 85 2.53 27.66 -7.07
N GLY A 86 2.65 28.65 -6.17
CA GLY A 86 1.52 29.50 -5.80
C GLY A 86 0.64 28.89 -4.69
N GLN A 87 -0.59 29.38 -4.63
CA GLN A 87 -1.59 28.98 -3.64
C GLN A 87 -2.33 27.71 -4.08
N LYS A 88 -2.95 27.04 -3.09
CA LYS A 88 -3.87 25.93 -3.34
C LYS A 88 -5.20 26.50 -3.83
N GLU A 89 -5.59 26.14 -5.04
CA GLU A 89 -6.86 26.57 -5.65
C GLU A 89 -7.93 25.48 -5.49
N GLN A 90 -7.51 24.20 -5.50
CA GLN A 90 -8.44 23.08 -5.46
C GLN A 90 -7.93 21.88 -4.65
N LYS A 91 -8.86 21.04 -4.19
CA LYS A 91 -8.52 19.77 -3.53
C LYS A 91 -7.74 18.88 -4.49
N GLY A 92 -6.61 18.36 -4.03
CA GLY A 92 -5.73 17.50 -4.82
C GLY A 92 -4.66 18.21 -5.66
N ASP A 93 -4.61 19.54 -5.66
CA ASP A 93 -3.43 20.28 -6.17
C ASP A 93 -2.23 20.29 -5.22
#